data_AF-A0A524ELG2-F1
#
_entry.id   AF-A0A524ELG2-F1
#
_cell.length_a   1.000
_cell.length_b   1.000
_cell.length_c   1.000
_cell.angle_alpha   90.00
_cell.angle_beta   90.00
_cell.angle_gamma   90.00
#
_symmetry.space_group_name_H-M   'P 1'
#
loop_
_entity.id
_entity.type
_entity.pdbx_description
1 polymer ?
#
loop_
_entity_poly.entity_id
_entity_poly.type
_entity_poly.pdbx_seq_one_letter_code
_entity_poly.pdbx_strand_id
1 'polypeptide(L)'
;MKFEEESLDDLKYLLGNMGIEILLAIGKGAKDFETIKLFSGIPLSCIKGRIPVLLDLNLIEKNNEEYYLKARGIKFKKKIESKNSYNKL
;
A
#
# COMPACT_ATOMS: atom_id res chain seq x y z
N MET A 1 12.12 -16.43 -17.79
CA MET A 1 12.11 -16.72 -16.34
C MET A 1 10.84 -16.08 -15.79
N LYS A 2 9.88 -16.87 -15.30
CA LYS A 2 8.70 -16.33 -14.61
C LYS A 2 9.12 -16.13 -13.14
N PHE A 3 9.21 -14.89 -12.68
CA PHE A 3 9.26 -14.63 -11.24
C PHE A 3 7.92 -15.12 -10.69
N GLU A 4 7.94 -15.99 -9.67
CA GLU A 4 6.73 -16.31 -8.93
C GLU A 4 6.20 -15.01 -8.32
N GLU A 5 4.96 -14.65 -8.63
CA GLU A 5 4.33 -13.48 -8.00
C GLU A 5 4.23 -13.73 -6.49
N GLU A 6 4.67 -12.75 -5.69
CA GLU A 6 4.55 -12.83 -4.23
C GLU A 6 3.10 -13.10 -3.82
N SER A 7 2.92 -14.03 -2.88
CA SER A 7 1.61 -14.34 -2.32
C SER A 7 1.06 -13.15 -1.53
N LEU A 8 -0.22 -13.22 -1.15
CA LEU A 8 -0.81 -12.18 -0.29
C LEU A 8 -0.05 -12.05 1.04
N ASP A 9 0.36 -13.18 1.62
CA ASP A 9 0.98 -13.19 2.93
C ASP A 9 2.44 -12.74 2.86
N ASP A 10 3.13 -13.04 1.75
CA ASP A 10 4.46 -12.46 1.45
C ASP A 10 4.37 -10.93 1.34
N LEU A 11 3.39 -10.41 0.60
CA LEU A 11 3.18 -8.97 0.46
C LEU A 11 2.87 -8.29 1.80
N LYS A 12 2.07 -8.93 2.67
CA LYS A 12 1.80 -8.42 4.01
C LYS A 12 3.06 -8.40 4.87
N TYR A 13 3.87 -9.46 4.80
CA TYR A 13 5.12 -9.56 5.56
C TYR A 13 6.12 -8.48 5.11
N LEU A 14 6.28 -8.29 3.80
CA LEU A 14 7.19 -7.29 3.22
C LEU A 14 6.76 -5.85 3.54
N LEU A 15 5.47 -5.55 3.42
CA LEU A 15 4.95 -4.20 3.69
C LEU A 15 4.90 -3.88 5.20
N GLY A 16 4.59 -4.90 6.01
CA GLY A 16 4.16 -4.72 7.39
C GLY A 16 2.90 -3.86 7.50
N ASN A 17 2.44 -3.63 8.73
CA ASN A 17 1.23 -2.86 8.99
C ASN A 17 1.33 -1.43 8.44
N MET A 18 2.49 -0.79 8.56
CA MET A 18 2.68 0.58 8.05
C MET A 18 2.56 0.66 6.53
N GLY A 19 3.17 -0.28 5.79
CA GLY A 19 3.05 -0.29 4.33
C GLY A 19 1.62 -0.56 3.86
N ILE A 20 0.89 -1.39 4.59
CA ILE A 20 -0.54 -1.65 4.33
C ILE A 20 -1.37 -0.38 4.55
N GLU A 21 -1.22 0.31 5.68
CA GLU A 21 -1.97 1.54 5.97
C GLU A 21 -1.66 2.66 4.96
N ILE A 22 -0.41 2.80 4.52
CA ILE A 22 -0.02 3.74 3.46
C ILE A 22 -0.73 3.38 2.13
N LEU A 23 -0.72 2.10 1.74
CA LEU A 23 -1.42 1.64 0.55
C LEU A 23 -2.93 1.90 0.60
N LEU A 24 -3.54 1.67 1.77
CA LEU A 24 -4.96 1.95 2.00
C LEU A 24 -5.25 3.46 1.94
N ALA A 25 -4.39 4.31 2.50
CA ALA A 25 -4.50 5.76 2.44
C ALA A 25 -4.45 6.28 0.99
N ILE A 26 -3.48 5.80 0.18
CA ILE A 26 -3.41 6.13 -1.25
C ILE A 26 -4.68 5.67 -1.98
N GLY A 27 -5.17 4.47 -1.66
CA GLY A 27 -6.43 3.95 -2.20
C GLY A 27 -7.68 4.74 -1.79
N LYS A 28 -7.62 5.54 -0.71
CA LYS A 28 -8.68 6.45 -0.26
C LYS A 28 -8.56 7.86 -0.87
N GLY A 29 -7.53 8.12 -1.66
CA GLY A 29 -7.33 9.39 -2.36
C GLY A 29 -6.16 10.23 -1.89
N ALA A 30 -5.38 9.78 -0.89
CA ALA A 30 -4.13 10.46 -0.55
C ALA A 30 -3.15 10.43 -1.73
N LYS A 31 -2.52 11.57 -2.04
CA LYS A 31 -1.67 11.74 -3.23
C LYS A 31 -0.23 12.05 -2.88
N ASP A 32 0.04 12.74 -1.79
CA ASP A 32 1.38 13.19 -1.41
C ASP A 32 1.72 12.76 0.02
N PHE A 33 2.92 13.11 0.48
CA PHE A 33 3.36 12.71 1.82
C PHE A 33 2.47 13.27 2.95
N GLU A 34 1.94 14.49 2.81
CA GLU A 34 1.12 15.11 3.86
C GLU A 34 -0.28 14.52 3.92
N THR A 35 -0.92 14.30 2.77
CA THR A 35 -2.22 13.63 2.68
C THR A 35 -2.13 12.16 3.08
N ILE A 36 -1.04 11.47 2.75
CA ILE A 36 -0.80 10.09 3.21
C ILE A 36 -0.69 10.08 4.74
N LYS A 37 0.11 10.97 5.33
CA LYS A 37 0.24 11.13 6.79
C LYS A 37 -1.12 11.37 7.44
N LEU A 38 -1.92 12.27 6.89
CA LEU A 38 -3.26 12.58 7.40
C LEU A 38 -4.19 11.36 7.36
N PHE A 39 -4.17 10.60 6.27
CA PHE A 39 -5.10 9.50 6.04
C PHE A 39 -4.69 8.20 6.73
N SER A 40 -3.38 7.97 6.91
CA SER A 40 -2.84 6.75 7.51
C SER A 40 -2.48 6.92 8.99
N GLY A 41 -2.35 8.15 9.49
CA GLY A 41 -1.86 8.43 10.85
C GLY A 41 -0.39 8.08 11.08
N ILE A 42 0.39 7.83 10.02
CA ILE A 42 1.78 7.37 10.11
C ILE A 42 2.74 8.57 10.05
N PRO A 43 3.81 8.62 10.87
CA PRO A 43 4.81 9.68 10.78
C PRO A 43 5.49 9.74 9.40
N LEU A 44 5.81 10.96 8.94
CA LEU A 44 6.44 11.19 7.62
C LEU A 44 7.74 10.42 7.42
N SER A 45 8.57 10.26 8.45
CA SER A 45 9.81 9.47 8.39
C SER A 45 9.53 8.01 8.03
N CYS A 46 8.52 7.41 8.64
CA CYS A 46 8.09 6.05 8.35
C CYS A 46 7.47 5.94 6.95
N ILE A 47 6.69 6.94 6.50
CA ILE A 47 6.13 6.97 5.15
C ILE A 47 7.25 7.02 4.12
N LYS A 48 8.24 7.91 4.29
CA LYS A 48 9.40 8.02 3.41
C LYS A 48 10.21 6.72 3.32
N GLY A 49 10.29 5.96 4.41
CA GLY A 49 10.94 4.65 4.41
C GLY A 49 10.14 3.54 3.73
N ARG A 50 8.80 3.66 3.62
CA ARG A 50 7.93 2.63 3.06
C ARG A 50 7.52 2.87 1.61
N ILE A 51 7.44 4.13 1.16
CA ILE A 51 7.10 4.46 -0.23
C ILE A 51 8.01 3.76 -1.25
N PRO A 52 9.35 3.70 -1.07
CA PRO A 52 10.22 2.95 -1.98
C PRO A 52 9.82 1.47 -2.10
N VAL A 53 9.51 0.82 -0.98
CA VAL A 53 9.07 -0.59 -0.97
C VAL A 53 7.76 -0.78 -1.75
N LEU A 54 6.81 0.14 -1.62
CA LEU A 54 5.53 0.10 -2.36
C LEU A 54 5.74 0.28 -3.88
N LEU A 55 6.71 1.11 -4.27
CA LEU A 55 7.12 1.32 -5.66
C LEU A 55 7.84 0.07 -6.21
N ASP A 56 8.79 -0.48 -5.47
CA ASP A 56 9.57 -1.67 -5.85
C ASP A 56 8.67 -2.91 -6.03
N LEU A 57 7.67 -3.08 -5.16
CA LEU A 57 6.67 -4.13 -5.27
C LEU A 57 5.63 -3.86 -6.37
N ASN A 58 5.74 -2.76 -7.11
CA ASN A 58 4.84 -2.38 -8.19
C ASN A 58 3.37 -2.23 -7.74
N LEU A 59 3.17 -1.84 -6.47
CA LEU A 59 1.83 -1.66 -5.88
C LEU A 59 1.30 -0.25 -6.11
N ILE A 60 2.20 0.73 -6.13
CA ILE A 60 1.90 2.13 -6.43
C ILE A 60 2.82 2.61 -7.57
N GLU A 61 2.45 3.73 -8.17
CA GLU A 61 3.30 4.50 -9.07
C GLU A 61 3.36 5.95 -8.60
N LYS A 62 4.43 6.64 -9.02
CA LYS A 62 4.61 8.06 -8.79
C LYS A 62 4.48 8.79 -10.13
N ASN A 63 3.62 9.79 -10.18
CA ASN A 63 3.50 10.72 -11.30
C ASN A 63 3.71 12.13 -10.74
N ASN A 64 4.78 12.81 -11.17
CA ASN A 64 5.26 14.04 -10.55
C ASN A 64 5.46 13.87 -9.03
N GLU A 65 4.74 14.62 -8.20
CA GLU A 65 4.82 14.54 -6.73
C GLU A 65 3.73 13.66 -6.10
N GLU A 66 2.89 13.03 -6.94
CA GLU A 66 1.71 12.31 -6.49
C GLU A 66 1.84 10.78 -6.65
N TYR A 67 1.19 10.04 -5.76
CA TYR A 67 1.17 8.57 -5.72
C TYR A 67 -0.22 8.01 -6.05
N TYR A 68 -0.22 6.93 -6.83
CA TYR A 68 -1.43 6.26 -7.32
C TYR A 68 -1.32 4.76 -7.19
N LEU A 69 -2.42 4.06 -6.92
CA LEU A 69 -2.44 2.59 -6.94
C LEU A 69 -2.28 2.07 -8.36
N LYS A 70 -1.39 1.11 -8.56
CA LYS A 70 -1.34 0.31 -9.78
C LYS A 70 -2.34 -0.84 -9.71
N ALA A 71 -2.58 -1.51 -10.84
CA ALA A 71 -3.45 -2.68 -10.92
C ALA A 71 -3.13 -3.74 -9.84
N ARG A 72 -1.83 -3.98 -9.56
CA ARG A 72 -1.39 -4.91 -8.50
C ARG A 72 -1.80 -4.43 -7.11
N GLY A 73 -1.58 -3.14 -6.80
CA GLY A 73 -2.01 -2.53 -5.53
C GLY A 73 -3.52 -2.54 -5.34
N ILE A 74 -4.30 -2.30 -6.40
CA ILE A 74 -5.77 -2.40 -6.37
C ILE A 74 -6.21 -3.84 -6.03
N LYS A 75 -5.63 -4.84 -6.69
CA LYS A 75 -5.92 -6.26 -6.40
C LYS A 75 -5.56 -6.61 -4.96
N PHE A 76 -4.41 -6.15 -4.49
CA PHE A 76 -3.95 -6.39 -3.11
C PHE A 76 -4.89 -5.75 -2.08
N LYS A 77 -5.25 -4.47 -2.26
CA LYS A 77 -6.24 -3.74 -1.44
C LYS A 77 -7.55 -4.50 -1.33
N LYS A 78 -8.13 -4.91 -2.47
CA LYS A 78 -9.40 -5.66 -2.50
C LYS A 78 -9.32 -6.96 -1.68
N LYS A 79 -8.21 -7.69 -1.76
CA LYS A 79 -8.00 -8.94 -0.99
C LYS A 79 -7.89 -8.69 0.52
N ILE A 80 -7.30 -7.57 0.95
CA ILE A 80 -7.24 -7.20 2.37
C ILE A 80 -8.64 -6.84 2.88
N GLU A 81 -9.35 -5.99 2.15
CA GLU A 81 -10.69 -5.53 2.52
C GLU A 81 -11.67 -6.71 2.58
N SER A 82 -11.61 -7.65 1.63
CA SER A 82 -12.47 -8.83 1.64
C SER A 82 -12.22 -9.76 2.84
N LYS A 83 -10.99 -9.87 3.36
CA LYS A 83 -10.71 -10.68 4.55
C LYS A 83 -11.15 -9.97 5.84
N ASN A 84 -11.04 -8.64 5.91
CA ASN A 84 -11.46 -7.88 7.08
C ASN A 84 -12.99 -7.86 7.27
N SER A 85 -13.77 -8.07 6.21
CA SER A 85 -15.23 -8.23 6.30
C SER A 85 -15.68 -9.53 6.97
N TYR A 86 -14.85 -10.57 7.05
CA TYR A 86 -15.19 -11.84 7.72
C TYR A 86 -14.87 -11.87 9.21
N ASN A 87 -14.02 -10.95 9.71
CA ASN A 87 -13.63 -10.88 11.13
C ASN A 87 -14.51 -9.92 11.95
N LYS A 88 -15.69 -9.55 11.43
CA LYS A 88 -16.63 -8.60 12.05
C LYS A 88 -17.99 -9.24 12.41
N LEU A 89 -18.08 -10.57 12.43
CA LEU A 89 -19.23 -11.34 12.91
C LEU A 89 -18.85 -12.12 14.17
#